data_AF-A0A5X5TAZ6-F1
#
_entry.id   AF-A0A5X5TAZ6-F1
#
_cell.length_a   1.000
_cell.length_b   1.000
_cell.length_c   1.000
_cell.angle_alpha   90.00
_cell.angle_beta   90.00
_cell.angle_gamma   90.00
#
_symmetry.space_group_name_H-M   'P 1'
#
loop_
_entity.id
_entity.type
_entity.pdbx_description
1 polymer ?
#
loop_
_entity_poly.entity_id
_entity_poly.type
_entity_poly.pdbx_seq_one_letter_code
_entity_poly.pdbx_strand_id
1 'polypeptide(L)' 'MDEEKQAVFDDVCRVIGRAVVMLKETNQPVTKNSINLMLQAHSDQNDDAYLSRIYAVARDVME' A
#
# COMPACT_ATOMS: atom_id res chain seq x y z
N MET A 1 19.03 -9.05 -9.03
CA MET A 1 17.98 -8.02 -8.85
C MET A 1 18.65 -6.89 -8.12
N ASP A 2 18.53 -5.66 -8.58
CA ASP A 2 19.15 -4.51 -7.89
C ASP A 2 18.54 -4.42 -6.48
N GLU A 3 19.37 -4.30 -5.43
CA GLU A 3 18.93 -4.32 -4.03
C GLU A 3 17.85 -3.27 -3.75
N GLU A 4 17.94 -2.10 -4.38
CA GLU A 4 16.94 -1.04 -4.32
C GLU A 4 15.58 -1.47 -4.89
N LYS A 5 15.57 -2.21 -6.01
CA LYS A 5 14.33 -2.70 -6.62
C LYS A 5 13.66 -3.76 -5.74
N GLN A 6 14.45 -4.61 -5.09
CA GLN A 6 13.92 -5.58 -4.13
C GLN A 6 13.32 -4.87 -2.92
N ALA A 7 14.00 -3.86 -2.37
CA ALA A 7 13.49 -3.08 -1.24
C ALA A 7 12.15 -2.40 -1.57
N VAL A 8 12.04 -1.77 -2.74
CA VAL A 8 10.78 -1.17 -3.20
C VAL A 8 9.68 -2.23 -3.35
N PHE A 9 10.00 -3.39 -3.93
CA PHE A 9 9.04 -4.48 -4.07
C PHE A 9 8.53 -4.99 -2.71
N ASP A 10 9.43 -5.19 -1.75
CA ASP A 10 9.09 -5.65 -0.40
C ASP A 10 8.21 -4.63 0.33
N ASP A 11 8.53 -3.34 0.21
CA ASP A 11 7.75 -2.26 0.82
C ASP A 11 6.36 -2.13 0.20
N VAL A 12 6.23 -2.27 -1.12
CA VAL A 12 4.93 -2.30 -1.82
C VAL A 12 4.09 -3.48 -1.32
N CYS A 13 4.66 -4.68 -1.26
CA CYS A 13 3.99 -5.87 -0.72
C CYS A 13 3.54 -5.63 0.72
N ARG A 14 4.38 -5.00 1.55
CA ARG A 14 4.10 -4.72 2.95
C ARG A 14 2.94 -3.75 3.13
N VAL A 15 2.87 -2.65 2.38
CA VAL A 15 1.76 -1.69 2.53
C VAL A 15 0.43 -2.27 2.06
N ILE A 16 0.44 -3.10 1.00
CA ILE A 16 -0.75 -3.82 0.54
C ILE A 16 -1.19 -4.84 1.61
N GLY A 17 -0.26 -5.64 2.12
CA GLY A 17 -0.53 -6.62 3.18
C GLY A 17 -1.12 -5.97 4.42
N ARG A 18 -0.58 -4.81 4.84
CA ARG A 18 -1.12 -4.00 5.94
C ARG A 18 -2.57 -3.57 5.66
N ALA A 19 -2.86 -3.04 4.47
CA ALA A 19 -4.21 -2.64 4.10
C ALA A 19 -5.20 -3.81 4.19
N VAL A 20 -4.80 -4.99 3.69
CA VAL A 20 -5.61 -6.22 3.78
C VAL A 20 -5.90 -6.62 5.23
N VAL A 21 -4.88 -6.60 6.10
CA VAL A 21 -5.04 -6.92 7.53
C VAL A 21 -6.00 -5.94 8.20
N MET A 22 -5.83 -4.63 7.99
CA MET A 22 -6.69 -3.62 8.61
C MET A 22 -8.16 -3.72 8.13
N LEU A 23 -8.38 -4.04 6.85
CA LEU A 23 -9.74 -4.31 6.35
C LEU A 23 -10.36 -5.53 7.03
N LYS A 24 -9.57 -6.60 7.24
CA LYS A 24 -10.03 -7.79 7.96
C LYS A 24 -10.35 -7.51 9.42
N GLU A 25 -9.49 -6.76 10.13
CA GLU A 25 -9.70 -6.39 11.54
C GLU A 25 -10.95 -5.53 11.74
N THR A 26 -11.29 -4.72 10.74
CA THR A 26 -12.50 -3.86 10.75
C THR A 26 -13.74 -4.52 10.14
N ASN A 27 -13.68 -5.83 9.85
CA ASN A 27 -14.73 -6.59 9.16
C ASN A 27 -15.19 -5.98 7.82
N GLN A 28 -14.31 -5.24 7.15
CA GLN A 28 -14.57 -4.70 5.83
C GLN A 28 -14.22 -5.72 4.73
N PRO A 29 -14.94 -5.71 3.60
CA PRO A 29 -14.60 -6.54 2.46
C PRO A 29 -13.19 -6.23 1.94
N VAL A 30 -12.40 -7.27 1.65
CA VAL A 30 -11.11 -7.13 0.98
C VAL A 30 -11.35 -7.16 -0.53
N THR A 31 -11.31 -5.99 -1.14
CA THR A 31 -11.53 -5.78 -2.58
C THR A 31 -10.46 -4.83 -3.10
N LYS A 32 -10.23 -4.84 -4.42
CA LYS A 32 -9.34 -3.88 -5.09
C LYS A 32 -9.64 -2.42 -4.68
N ASN A 33 -10.92 -2.05 -4.69
CA ASN A 33 -11.35 -0.70 -4.32
C ASN A 33 -11.10 -0.38 -2.84
N SER A 34 -11.43 -1.29 -1.91
CA SER A 34 -11.22 -1.04 -0.49
C SER A 34 -9.74 -0.99 -0.11
N ILE A 35 -8.89 -1.79 -0.76
CA ILE A 35 -7.43 -1.70 -0.60
C ILE A 35 -6.93 -0.35 -1.12
N ASN A 36 -7.34 0.08 -2.32
CA ASN A 36 -6.92 1.36 -2.90
C ASN A 36 -7.31 2.56 -2.00
N LEU A 37 -8.52 2.56 -1.45
CA LEU A 37 -8.96 3.59 -0.49
C LEU A 37 -8.11 3.63 0.79
N MET A 38 -7.74 2.47 1.34
CA MET A 38 -6.86 2.39 2.51
C MET A 38 -5.44 2.88 2.21
N LEU A 39 -4.89 2.52 1.04
CA LEU A 39 -3.59 3.01 0.60
C LEU A 39 -3.59 4.54 0.42
N GLN A 40 -4.65 5.09 -0.19
CA GLN A 40 -4.82 6.53 -0.34
C GLN A 40 -4.90 7.23 1.02
N ALA A 41 -5.76 6.76 1.93
CA ALA A 41 -5.92 7.36 3.24
C ALA A 41 -4.61 7.40 4.05
N HIS A 42 -3.78 6.37 3.93
CA HIS A 42 -2.46 6.34 4.58
C HIS A 42 -1.41 7.20 3.88
N SER A 43 -1.48 7.33 2.55
CA SER A 43 -0.62 8.27 1.81
C SER A 43 -0.94 9.72 2.20
N ASP A 44 -2.22 10.08 2.29
CA ASP A 44 -2.68 11.45 2.61
C ASP A 44 -2.31 11.88 4.05
N GLN A 45 -2.02 10.91 4.92
CA GLN A 45 -1.62 11.13 6.32
C GLN A 45 -0.11 11.12 6.53
N ASN A 46 0.70 11.03 5.46
CA ASN A 46 2.14 10.86 5.56
C ASN A 46 2.90 11.88 4.72
N ASP A 47 3.84 12.59 5.34
CA ASP A 47 4.70 13.59 4.68
C ASP A 47 6.04 12.99 4.19
N ASP A 48 6.28 11.70 4.40
CA ASP A 48 7.49 11.02 3.92
C ASP A 48 7.42 10.78 2.41
N ALA A 49 8.36 11.38 1.67
CA ALA A 49 8.42 11.31 0.21
C ALA A 49 8.72 9.89 -0.31
N TYR A 50 9.50 9.10 0.43
CA TYR A 50 9.77 7.71 0.07
C TYR A 50 8.51 6.86 0.23
N LEU A 51 7.83 6.96 1.37
CA LEU A 51 6.59 6.22 1.61
C LEU A 51 5.48 6.66 0.67
N SER A 52 5.39 7.95 0.33
CA SER A 52 4.47 8.47 -0.69
C SER A 52 4.69 7.79 -2.04
N ARG A 53 5.95 7.59 -2.44
CA ARG A 53 6.29 6.83 -3.66
C ARG A 53 5.85 5.37 -3.56
N ILE A 54 6.07 4.71 -2.41
CA ILE A 54 5.62 3.33 -2.19
C ILE A 54 4.10 3.22 -2.30
N TYR A 55 3.34 4.13 -1.69
CA TYR A 55 1.89 4.16 -1.80
C TYR A 55 1.40 4.40 -3.23
N ALA A 56 2.05 5.28 -3.99
CA ALA A 56 1.73 5.49 -5.39
C ALA A 56 1.89 4.21 -6.21
N VAL A 57 3.05 3.54 -6.10
CA VAL A 57 3.30 2.27 -6.81
C VAL A 57 2.31 1.18 -6.38
N ALA A 58 2.00 1.09 -5.08
CA ALA A 58 1.02 0.13 -4.58
C ALA A 58 -0.39 0.38 -5.14
N ARG A 59 -0.76 1.65 -5.38
CA ARG A 59 -2.04 2.01 -6.01
C ARG A 59 -2.07 1.68 -7.48
N ASP A 60 -0.96 1.89 -8.22
CA ASP A 60 -0.84 1.51 -9.62
C ASP A 60 -1.00 -0.01 -9.82
N VAL A 61 -0.47 -0.83 -8.90
CA VAL A 61 -0.68 -2.29 -8.90
C VAL A 61 -2.16 -2.66 -8.68
N MET A 62 -2.92 -1.77 -8.03
CA MET A 62 -4.35 -1.91 -7.78
C MET A 62 -5.21 -1.21 -8.84
N GLU A 63 -4.67 -0.88 -10.01
CA GLU A 63 -5.43 -0.47 -11.22
C GLU A 63 -5.78 -1.64 -12.14
#